data_AF-A0A1D2M855-F1
#
_entry.id   AF-A0A1D2M855-F1
#
_cell.length_a   1.000
_cell.length_b   1.000
_cell.length_c   1.000
_cell.angle_alpha   90.00
_cell.angle_beta   90.00
_cell.angle_gamma   90.00
#
_symmetry.space_group_name_H-M   'P 1'
#
loop_
_entity.id
_entity.type
_entity.pdbx_description
1 polymer ?
#
loop_
_entity_poly.entity_id
_entity_poly.type
_entity_poly.pdbx_seq_one_letter_code
_entity_poly.pdbx_strand_id
1 'polypeptide(L)'
;MSGPRGAAGSRKPKGPVSAYDYFLRGKREDIKRGAGAKVIPYKEHRKICAEIWKNMSQEEKKPFELMHLKDIKRHKKQMRKYIPPTGTIAGKKRIKRPVTAYMFFVKNRWEELKNGGNWMPSFGAHSKKCSELWKGMSVAQKKPYTDQAERDKKRHEREMKGYVPPPKGVGQEGAKKWKDPNAPKRGLSAFFWYSSEHRAAVQAANPWYGNGKVSKELGRMWREMTPAAKAKYQRMADRDRARYDRDMEAYKKRSVSQAAGVAEEGEEEQEEEEEDDDEVD
;
A
#
# COMPACT_ATOMS: atom_id res chain seq x y z
N MET A 1 -26.99 -22.20 -13.90
CA MET A 1 -25.55 -22.00 -14.08
C MET A 1 -25.15 -20.70 -13.40
N SER A 2 -24.44 -20.74 -12.28
CA SER A 2 -23.99 -19.53 -11.58
C SER A 2 -22.51 -19.66 -11.28
N GLY A 3 -21.73 -18.76 -11.87
CA GLY A 3 -20.29 -18.85 -12.05
C GLY A 3 -19.45 -18.92 -10.77
N PRO A 4 -18.15 -19.20 -10.93
CA PRO A 4 -17.25 -19.49 -9.82
C PRO A 4 -17.07 -18.25 -8.95
N ARG A 5 -17.46 -18.38 -7.67
CA ARG A 5 -17.29 -17.36 -6.64
C ARG A 5 -15.79 -17.06 -6.47
N GLY A 6 -15.40 -15.87 -6.90
CA GLY A 6 -14.06 -15.31 -6.72
C GLY A 6 -13.54 -15.44 -5.29
N ALA A 7 -12.23 -15.67 -5.20
CA ALA A 7 -11.44 -16.00 -4.03
C ALA A 7 -11.90 -15.31 -2.72
N ALA A 8 -12.09 -16.11 -1.68
CA ALA A 8 -12.49 -15.68 -0.35
C ALA A 8 -11.33 -14.96 0.38
N GLY A 9 -11.09 -13.69 0.05
CA GLY A 9 -10.57 -12.75 1.03
C GLY A 9 -11.59 -12.62 2.17
N SER A 10 -11.13 -12.63 3.43
CA SER A 10 -12.01 -12.58 4.60
C SER A 10 -13.05 -11.46 4.47
N ARG A 11 -14.32 -11.80 4.24
CA ARG A 11 -15.39 -10.81 4.08
C ARG A 11 -15.67 -10.15 5.43
N LYS A 12 -15.89 -8.83 5.43
CA LYS A 12 -16.25 -8.08 6.65
C LYS A 12 -17.42 -8.77 7.36
N PRO A 13 -17.32 -9.06 8.68
CA PRO A 13 -18.43 -9.62 9.44
C PRO A 13 -19.69 -8.78 9.28
N LYS A 14 -20.83 -9.43 9.06
CA LYS A 14 -22.13 -8.75 8.98
C LYS A 14 -22.45 -8.07 10.32
N GLY A 15 -23.05 -6.89 10.26
CA GLY A 15 -23.44 -6.10 11.44
C GLY A 15 -24.37 -6.88 12.39
N PRO A 16 -24.50 -6.42 13.65
CA PRO A 16 -25.44 -7.02 14.58
C PRO A 16 -26.87 -6.82 14.06
N VAL A 17 -27.67 -7.86 14.14
CA VAL A 17 -29.09 -7.87 13.75
C VAL A 17 -29.91 -7.25 14.86
N SER A 18 -30.79 -6.30 14.55
CA SER A 18 -31.66 -5.64 15.55
C SER A 18 -32.65 -6.62 16.18
N ALA A 19 -33.15 -6.31 17.38
CA ALA A 19 -34.21 -7.08 18.02
C ALA A 19 -35.44 -7.21 17.11
N TYR A 20 -35.84 -6.10 16.47
CA TYR A 20 -36.93 -6.09 15.49
C TYR A 20 -36.64 -6.97 14.27
N ASP A 21 -35.40 -7.02 13.78
CA ASP A 21 -35.03 -7.87 12.65
C ASP A 21 -35.08 -9.37 12.99
N TYR A 22 -34.79 -9.74 14.24
CA TYR A 22 -34.99 -11.11 14.71
C TYR A 22 -36.47 -11.49 14.76
N PHE A 23 -37.31 -10.56 15.22
CA PHE A 23 -38.75 -10.71 15.21
C PHE A 23 -39.31 -10.88 13.79
N LEU A 24 -38.86 -10.03 12.84
CA LEU A 24 -39.23 -10.14 11.43
C LEU A 24 -38.88 -11.50 10.83
N ARG A 25 -37.75 -12.11 11.24
CA ARG A 25 -37.35 -13.45 10.78
C ARG A 25 -38.22 -14.55 11.35
N GLY A 26 -38.59 -14.47 12.63
CA GLY A 26 -39.49 -15.43 13.28
C GLY A 26 -40.87 -15.45 12.63
N LYS A 27 -41.48 -14.26 12.47
CA LYS A 27 -42.82 -14.15 11.86
C LYS A 27 -42.86 -14.54 10.39
N ARG A 28 -41.76 -14.35 9.65
CA ARG A 28 -41.65 -14.84 8.27
C ARG A 28 -41.74 -16.37 8.19
N GLU A 29 -41.14 -17.09 9.14
CA GLU A 29 -41.21 -18.55 9.20
C GLU A 29 -42.60 -19.04 9.62
N ASP A 30 -43.29 -18.33 10.51
CA ASP A 30 -44.66 -18.66 10.92
C ASP A 30 -45.67 -18.43 9.80
N ILE A 31 -45.51 -17.34 9.02
CA ILE A 31 -46.33 -17.07 7.83
C ILE A 31 -46.07 -18.10 6.74
N LYS A 32 -44.83 -18.55 6.59
CA LYS A 32 -44.46 -19.64 5.67
C LYS A 32 -45.06 -21.00 6.09
N ARG A 33 -45.31 -21.20 7.39
CA ARG A 33 -45.86 -22.44 7.96
C ARG A 33 -47.39 -22.46 8.02
N GLY A 34 -48.03 -21.31 8.24
CA GLY A 34 -49.49 -21.19 8.38
C GLY A 34 -50.23 -20.79 7.11
N ALA A 35 -49.58 -20.13 6.15
CA ALA A 35 -50.22 -19.77 4.88
C ALA A 35 -50.04 -20.91 3.87
N GLY A 36 -51.11 -21.68 3.66
CA GLY A 36 -51.29 -22.39 2.40
C GLY A 36 -51.18 -21.37 1.24
N ALA A 37 -50.08 -21.46 0.49
CA ALA A 37 -49.90 -20.94 -0.86
C ALA A 37 -50.29 -19.46 -1.17
N LYS A 38 -50.29 -18.53 -0.21
CA LYS A 38 -50.32 -17.08 -0.53
C LYS A 38 -49.03 -16.41 -0.03
N VAL A 39 -48.09 -16.23 -0.95
CA VAL A 39 -46.83 -15.53 -0.70
C VAL A 39 -47.14 -14.03 -0.53
N ILE A 40 -47.28 -13.58 0.72
CA ILE A 40 -47.47 -12.15 1.04
C ILE A 40 -46.22 -11.38 0.56
N PRO A 41 -46.37 -10.33 -0.26
CA PRO A 41 -45.26 -9.50 -0.70
C PRO A 41 -44.43 -8.97 0.48
N TYR A 42 -43.10 -8.99 0.36
CA TYR A 42 -42.19 -8.61 1.46
C TYR A 42 -42.48 -7.22 2.05
N LYS A 43 -42.92 -6.27 1.22
CA LYS A 43 -43.31 -4.91 1.65
C LYS A 43 -44.52 -4.92 2.57
N GLU A 44 -45.52 -5.75 2.31
CA GLU A 44 -46.75 -5.88 3.12
C GLU A 44 -46.47 -6.63 4.42
N HIS A 45 -45.69 -7.72 4.33
CA HIS A 45 -45.21 -8.46 5.51
C HIS A 45 -44.52 -7.53 6.52
N ARG A 46 -43.68 -6.61 6.04
CA ARG A 46 -42.96 -5.66 6.90
C ARG A 46 -43.91 -4.67 7.59
N LYS A 47 -45.01 -4.25 6.94
CA LYS A 47 -46.02 -3.37 7.56
C LYS A 47 -46.77 -4.09 8.67
N ILE A 48 -47.24 -5.32 8.41
CA ILE A 48 -47.94 -6.14 9.40
C ILE A 48 -47.05 -6.38 10.62
N CYS A 49 -45.79 -6.76 10.40
CA CYS A 49 -44.85 -6.97 11.50
C CYS A 49 -44.51 -5.67 12.26
N ALA A 50 -44.51 -4.51 11.60
CA ALA A 50 -44.26 -3.23 12.27
C ALA A 50 -45.39 -2.91 13.26
N GLU A 51 -46.64 -3.11 12.87
CA GLU A 51 -47.80 -2.90 13.74
C GLU A 51 -47.81 -3.89 14.92
N ILE A 52 -47.52 -5.17 14.65
CA ILE A 52 -47.40 -6.17 15.74
C ILE A 52 -46.29 -5.77 16.70
N TRP A 53 -45.12 -5.38 16.21
CA TRP A 53 -44.01 -4.95 17.05
C TRP A 53 -44.34 -3.69 17.87
N LYS A 54 -45.12 -2.76 17.31
CA LYS A 54 -45.56 -1.55 18.01
C LYS A 54 -46.45 -1.88 19.21
N ASN A 55 -47.39 -2.81 19.02
CA ASN A 55 -48.37 -3.20 20.05
C ASN A 55 -47.86 -4.28 21.01
N MET A 56 -46.72 -4.90 20.71
CA MET A 56 -46.12 -5.96 21.54
C MET A 56 -45.57 -5.40 22.86
N SER A 57 -45.82 -6.10 23.96
CA SER A 57 -45.34 -5.74 25.29
C SER A 57 -43.82 -5.83 25.41
N GLN A 58 -43.25 -5.20 26.43
CA GLN A 58 -41.81 -5.26 26.66
C GLN A 58 -41.34 -6.69 27.01
N GLU A 59 -42.19 -7.48 27.66
CA GLU A 59 -41.90 -8.87 28.00
C GLU A 59 -41.82 -9.77 26.76
N GLU A 60 -42.70 -9.55 25.78
CA GLU A 60 -42.69 -10.25 24.49
C GLU A 60 -41.53 -9.80 23.59
N LYS A 61 -41.05 -8.56 23.77
CA LYS A 61 -39.84 -8.03 23.10
C LYS A 61 -38.54 -8.58 23.69
N LYS A 62 -38.54 -8.93 24.98
CA LYS A 62 -37.37 -9.34 25.76
C LYS A 62 -36.55 -10.49 25.14
N PRO A 63 -37.14 -11.56 24.57
CA PRO A 63 -36.37 -12.61 23.88
C PRO A 63 -35.58 -12.06 22.69
N PHE A 64 -36.17 -11.15 21.91
CA PHE A 64 -35.54 -10.56 20.73
C PHE A 64 -34.45 -9.56 21.10
N GLU A 65 -34.64 -8.78 22.17
CA GLU A 65 -33.60 -7.93 22.74
C GLU A 65 -32.41 -8.75 23.23
N LEU A 66 -32.66 -9.88 23.90
CA LEU A 66 -31.60 -10.79 24.32
C LEU A 66 -30.84 -11.39 23.12
N MET A 67 -31.55 -11.74 22.04
CA MET A 67 -30.92 -12.18 20.78
C MET A 67 -30.06 -11.07 20.17
N HIS A 68 -30.54 -9.83 20.13
CA HIS A 68 -29.78 -8.67 19.66
C HIS A 68 -28.50 -8.45 20.47
N LEU A 69 -28.58 -8.52 21.80
CA LEU A 69 -27.43 -8.39 22.69
C LEU A 69 -26.39 -9.51 22.47
N LYS A 70 -26.85 -10.75 22.28
CA LYS A 70 -25.97 -11.87 21.89
C LYS A 70 -25.31 -11.59 20.53
N ASP A 71 -26.04 -10.98 19.61
CA ASP A 71 -25.52 -10.66 18.28
C ASP A 71 -24.52 -9.51 18.26
N ILE A 72 -24.71 -8.50 19.12
CA ILE A 72 -23.70 -7.46 19.39
C ILE A 72 -22.41 -8.12 19.91
N LYS A 73 -22.52 -9.04 20.88
CA LYS A 73 -21.35 -9.77 21.40
C LYS A 73 -20.68 -10.62 20.32
N ARG A 74 -21.46 -11.33 19.49
CA ARG A 74 -20.97 -12.09 18.32
C ARG A 74 -20.22 -11.17 17.36
N HIS A 75 -20.83 -10.06 16.95
CA HIS A 75 -20.26 -9.11 16.00
C HIS A 75 -18.97 -8.50 16.54
N LYS A 76 -18.94 -8.09 17.82
CA LYS A 76 -17.72 -7.60 18.50
C LYS A 76 -16.60 -8.64 18.49
N LYS A 77 -16.91 -9.92 18.78
CA LYS A 77 -15.94 -11.02 18.74
C LYS A 77 -15.42 -11.30 17.33
N GLN A 78 -16.28 -11.24 16.31
CA GLN A 78 -15.91 -11.41 14.90
C GLN A 78 -15.07 -10.24 14.40
N MET A 79 -15.46 -9.00 14.70
CA MET A 79 -14.72 -7.79 14.32
C MET A 79 -13.33 -7.73 14.97
N ARG A 80 -13.17 -8.22 16.21
CA ARG A 80 -11.85 -8.33 16.87
C ARG A 80 -10.88 -9.24 16.11
N LYS A 81 -11.40 -10.24 15.41
CA LYS A 81 -10.61 -11.18 14.58
C LYS A 81 -10.50 -10.74 13.12
N TYR A 82 -11.26 -9.75 12.70
CA TYR A 82 -11.33 -9.32 11.31
C TYR A 82 -10.17 -8.38 10.98
N ILE A 83 -9.40 -8.77 9.96
CA ILE A 83 -8.34 -7.96 9.36
C ILE A 83 -8.87 -7.53 7.99
N PRO A 84 -9.18 -6.24 7.79
CA PRO A 84 -9.62 -5.75 6.49
C PRO A 84 -8.53 -5.91 5.44
N PRO A 85 -8.89 -5.87 4.16
CA PRO A 85 -7.95 -6.01 3.05
C PRO A 85 -6.81 -4.98 3.08
N THR A 86 -7.00 -3.83 3.73
CA THR A 86 -5.96 -2.81 3.99
C THR A 86 -4.90 -3.24 5.02
N GLY A 87 -5.01 -4.45 5.59
CA GLY A 87 -4.08 -5.01 6.58
C GLY A 87 -4.15 -4.47 7.98
N THR A 88 -4.83 -3.34 8.17
CA THR A 88 -4.96 -2.69 9.46
C THR A 88 -6.14 -3.27 10.22
N ILE A 89 -5.98 -3.89 11.40
CA ILE A 89 -7.10 -4.33 12.25
C ILE A 89 -8.19 -3.23 12.27
N ALA A 90 -9.44 -3.59 11.97
CA ALA A 90 -10.51 -2.61 11.79
C ALA A 90 -10.59 -1.64 12.99
N GLY A 91 -10.36 -0.35 12.74
CA GLY A 91 -10.30 0.71 13.76
C GLY A 91 -8.89 1.13 14.21
N LYS A 92 -7.82 0.43 13.83
CA LYS A 92 -6.42 0.84 14.08
C LYS A 92 -5.82 1.41 12.80
N LYS A 93 -5.30 2.63 12.82
CA LYS A 93 -4.62 3.25 11.67
C LYS A 93 -3.29 2.51 11.36
N ARG A 94 -2.82 2.59 10.11
CA ARG A 94 -1.48 2.09 9.72
C ARG A 94 -0.43 2.77 10.60
N ILE A 95 0.51 1.98 11.12
CA ILE A 95 1.61 2.50 11.95
C ILE A 95 2.46 3.42 11.08
N LYS A 96 2.68 4.64 11.55
CA LYS A 96 3.54 5.62 10.87
C LYS A 96 4.99 5.27 11.12
N ARG A 97 5.85 5.47 10.12
CA ARG A 97 7.29 5.26 10.23
C ARG A 97 7.89 6.07 11.39
N PRO A 98 8.98 5.60 12.02
CA PRO A 98 9.63 6.35 13.08
C PRO A 98 10.20 7.66 12.52
N VAL A 99 9.98 8.73 13.27
CA VAL A 99 10.42 10.09 12.96
C VAL A 99 11.91 10.20 13.32
N THR A 100 12.70 10.69 12.37
CA THR A 100 14.13 10.86 12.56
C THR A 100 14.46 12.13 13.34
N ALA A 101 15.69 12.23 13.86
CA ALA A 101 16.15 13.41 14.60
C ALA A 101 15.99 14.70 13.77
N TYR A 102 16.36 14.63 12.50
CA TYR A 102 16.18 15.75 11.56
C TYR A 102 14.70 16.14 11.38
N MET A 103 13.79 15.18 11.29
CA MET A 103 12.35 15.50 11.16
C MET A 103 11.78 16.17 12.42
N PHE A 104 12.23 15.76 13.60
CA PHE A 104 11.88 16.47 14.85
C PHE A 104 12.44 17.90 14.87
N PHE A 105 13.66 18.10 14.38
CA PHE A 105 14.26 19.41 14.23
C PHE A 105 13.48 20.31 13.25
N VAL A 106 13.17 19.80 12.06
CA VAL A 106 12.37 20.53 11.07
C VAL A 106 11.01 20.91 11.68
N LYS A 107 10.36 19.96 12.37
CA LYS A 107 9.07 20.21 13.02
C LYS A 107 9.15 21.31 14.08
N ASN A 108 10.13 21.24 14.99
CA ASN A 108 10.32 22.25 16.03
C ASN A 108 10.59 23.63 15.41
N ARG A 109 11.45 23.67 14.37
CA ARG A 109 11.75 24.92 13.67
C ARG A 109 10.53 25.51 12.95
N TRP A 110 9.66 24.65 12.45
CA TRP A 110 8.39 25.05 11.84
C TRP A 110 7.41 25.63 12.87
N GLU A 111 7.35 25.05 14.08
CA GLU A 111 6.54 25.56 15.20
C GLU A 111 7.06 26.90 15.73
N GLU A 112 8.38 27.08 15.85
CA GLU A 112 9.00 28.36 16.22
C GLU A 112 8.65 29.49 15.25
N LEU A 113 8.72 29.23 13.94
CA LEU A 113 8.35 30.21 12.91
C LEU A 113 6.86 30.56 12.97
N LYS A 114 6.02 29.56 13.24
CA LYS A 114 4.57 29.75 13.39
C LYS A 114 4.22 30.61 14.62
N ASN A 115 4.94 30.44 15.72
CA ASN A 115 4.70 31.17 16.97
C ASN A 115 5.31 32.57 16.95
N GLY A 116 6.42 32.79 16.24
CA GLY A 116 7.10 34.07 16.15
C GLY A 116 6.44 35.11 15.23
N GLY A 117 5.25 34.83 14.69
CA GLY A 117 4.55 35.72 13.75
C GLY A 117 5.28 35.96 12.42
N ASN A 118 6.38 35.24 12.19
CA ASN A 118 7.21 35.41 11.00
C ASN A 118 6.54 34.71 9.81
N TRP A 119 6.39 35.45 8.70
CA TRP A 119 5.70 34.97 7.50
C TRP A 119 6.31 33.65 6.99
N MET A 120 5.42 32.70 6.70
CA MET A 120 5.76 31.33 6.36
C MET A 120 6.57 31.27 5.05
N PRO A 121 7.83 30.81 5.08
CA PRO A 121 8.58 30.59 3.84
C PRO A 121 7.91 29.47 3.03
N SER A 122 8.00 29.53 1.70
CA SER A 122 7.65 28.40 0.84
C SER A 122 8.29 27.11 1.35
N PHE A 123 7.56 26.00 1.31
CA PHE A 123 8.01 24.69 1.82
C PHE A 123 9.43 24.34 1.32
N GLY A 124 9.71 24.60 0.04
CA GLY A 124 11.03 24.39 -0.55
C GLY A 124 12.13 25.25 0.06
N ALA A 125 11.85 26.54 0.32
CA ALA A 125 12.80 27.47 0.93
C ALA A 125 13.06 27.10 2.41
N HIS A 126 12.01 26.74 3.15
CA HIS A 126 12.13 26.28 4.54
C HIS A 126 12.97 25.00 4.63
N SER A 127 12.73 24.03 3.75
CA SER A 127 13.47 22.77 3.71
C SER A 127 14.96 23.00 3.47
N LYS A 128 15.33 23.84 2.49
CA LYS A 128 16.74 24.22 2.23
C LYS A 128 17.39 24.82 3.47
N LYS A 129 16.77 25.82 4.08
CA LYS A 129 17.28 26.49 5.30
C LYS A 129 17.45 25.53 6.48
N CYS A 130 16.49 24.63 6.71
CA CYS A 130 16.63 23.60 7.75
C CYS A 130 17.77 22.62 7.46
N SER A 131 18.01 22.28 6.19
CA SER A 131 19.11 21.38 5.83
C SER A 131 20.49 21.98 6.10
N GLU A 132 20.67 23.28 5.82
CA GLU A 132 21.92 24.01 6.09
C GLU A 132 22.17 24.13 7.59
N LEU A 133 21.15 24.55 8.35
CA LEU A 133 21.23 24.65 9.80
C LEU A 133 21.54 23.28 10.44
N TRP A 134 20.87 22.22 10.01
CA TRP A 134 21.14 20.88 10.55
C TRP A 134 22.57 20.41 10.26
N LYS A 135 23.15 20.76 9.11
CA LYS A 135 24.56 20.45 8.82
C LYS A 135 25.50 21.20 9.75
N GLY A 136 25.25 22.49 9.99
CA GLY A 136 26.07 23.33 10.87
C GLY A 136 25.89 23.08 12.38
N MET A 137 24.84 22.38 12.80
CA MET A 137 24.59 22.10 14.22
C MET A 137 25.60 21.12 14.82
N SER A 138 26.04 21.41 16.04
CA SER A 138 26.93 20.54 16.81
C SER A 138 26.22 19.27 17.28
N VAL A 139 26.99 18.26 17.69
CA VAL A 139 26.46 17.02 18.28
C VAL A 139 25.64 17.32 19.53
N ALA A 140 26.07 18.29 20.35
CA ALA A 140 25.33 18.72 21.54
C ALA A 140 23.96 19.34 21.20
N GLN A 141 23.88 20.18 20.16
CA GLN A 141 22.63 20.77 19.70
C GLN A 141 21.70 19.73 19.04
N LYS A 142 22.27 18.69 18.44
CA LYS A 142 21.52 17.57 17.85
C LYS A 142 21.03 16.57 18.90
N LYS A 143 21.69 16.48 20.04
CA LYS A 143 21.38 15.54 21.13
C LYS A 143 19.90 15.47 21.53
N PRO A 144 19.19 16.58 21.80
CA PRO A 144 17.76 16.50 22.16
C PRO A 144 16.91 15.86 21.05
N TYR A 145 17.27 16.09 19.78
CA TYR A 145 16.57 15.52 18.63
C TYR A 145 16.92 14.04 18.40
N THR A 146 18.17 13.63 18.66
CA THR A 146 18.56 12.22 18.61
C THR A 146 17.86 11.42 19.70
N ASP A 147 17.81 11.96 20.93
CA ASP A 147 17.10 11.33 22.05
C ASP A 147 15.59 11.21 21.75
N GLN A 148 15.00 12.23 21.11
CA GLN A 148 13.60 12.19 20.65
C GLN A 148 13.37 11.13 19.57
N ALA A 149 14.27 11.00 18.61
CA ALA A 149 14.20 9.99 17.56
C ALA A 149 14.33 8.57 18.10
N GLU A 150 15.17 8.35 19.10
CA GLU A 150 15.29 7.06 19.78
C GLU A 150 14.01 6.68 20.55
N ARG A 151 13.39 7.65 21.24
CA ARG A 151 12.08 7.44 21.87
C ARG A 151 11.01 7.08 20.84
N ASP A 152 11.01 7.75 19.70
CA ASP A 152 10.05 7.49 18.62
C ASP A 152 10.26 6.12 17.97
N LYS A 153 11.53 5.73 17.78
CA LYS A 153 11.91 4.39 17.32
C LYS A 153 11.37 3.31 18.27
N LYS A 154 11.51 3.48 19.58
CA LYS A 154 10.95 2.56 20.60
C LYS A 154 9.42 2.51 20.54
N ARG A 155 8.74 3.64 20.34
CA ARG A 155 7.29 3.70 20.11
C ARG A 155 6.90 2.89 18.88
N HIS A 156 7.59 3.09 17.75
CA HIS A 156 7.33 2.37 16.51
C HIS A 156 7.56 0.86 16.67
N GLU A 157 8.66 0.43 17.32
CA GLU A 157 8.92 -0.97 17.62
C GLU A 157 7.83 -1.61 18.48
N ARG A 158 7.33 -0.89 19.50
CA ARG A 158 6.22 -1.34 20.35
C ARG A 158 4.92 -1.48 19.56
N GLU A 159 4.60 -0.50 18.73
CA GLU A 159 3.41 -0.55 17.87
C GLU A 159 3.51 -1.71 16.86
N MET A 160 4.69 -1.91 16.27
CA MET A 160 4.94 -2.95 15.27
C MET A 160 4.83 -4.38 15.82
N LYS A 161 5.14 -4.61 17.11
CA LYS A 161 4.97 -5.95 17.74
C LYS A 161 3.52 -6.46 17.68
N GLY A 162 2.54 -5.56 17.69
CA GLY A 162 1.11 -5.88 17.57
C GLY A 162 0.54 -5.69 16.16
N TYR A 163 1.39 -5.40 15.17
CA TYR A 163 0.98 -5.09 13.81
C TYR A 163 0.95 -6.34 12.94
N VAL A 164 -0.20 -6.57 12.30
CA VAL A 164 -0.31 -7.56 11.24
C VAL A 164 -0.25 -6.80 9.92
N PRO A 165 0.75 -7.06 9.06
CA PRO A 165 0.82 -6.39 7.77
C PRO A 165 -0.32 -6.84 6.84
N PRO A 166 -0.74 -5.99 5.88
CA PRO A 166 -1.69 -6.38 4.87
C PRO A 166 -1.27 -7.62 4.09
N PRO A 167 -2.23 -8.46 3.66
CA PRO A 167 -1.97 -9.49 2.67
C PRO A 167 -1.29 -8.87 1.44
N LYS A 168 -0.24 -9.52 0.94
CA LYS A 168 0.46 -9.09 -0.29
C LYS A 168 -0.56 -8.95 -1.42
N GLY A 169 -0.59 -7.78 -2.06
CA GLY A 169 -1.45 -7.49 -3.20
C GLY A 169 -2.64 -6.56 -2.93
N VAL A 170 -2.92 -6.20 -1.66
CA VAL A 170 -3.98 -5.24 -1.35
C VAL A 170 -3.40 -3.95 -0.76
N GLY A 171 -3.57 -2.83 -1.47
CA GLY A 171 -3.15 -1.50 -0.99
C GLY A 171 -1.65 -1.22 -1.02
N GLN A 172 -0.86 -1.95 -1.82
CA GLN A 172 0.47 -1.44 -2.21
C GLN A 172 0.24 -0.24 -3.13
N GLU A 173 0.33 0.98 -2.59
CA GLU A 173 0.59 2.25 -3.32
C GLU A 173 1.99 2.20 -3.99
N GLY A 174 2.20 1.16 -4.76
CA GLY A 174 3.50 0.70 -5.24
C GLY A 174 3.31 -0.63 -5.95
N ALA A 175 2.19 -0.81 -6.68
CA ALA A 175 2.27 -1.60 -7.91
C ALA A 175 3.57 -1.14 -8.59
N LYS A 176 4.53 -2.06 -8.76
CA LYS A 176 5.84 -1.75 -9.35
C LYS A 176 5.55 -0.84 -10.53
N LYS A 177 5.91 0.45 -10.42
CA LYS A 177 5.64 1.45 -11.45
C LYS A 177 6.01 0.78 -12.76
N TRP A 178 5.06 0.71 -13.70
CA TRP A 178 5.33 0.15 -15.01
C TRP A 178 6.61 0.80 -15.48
N LYS A 179 7.66 0.00 -15.65
CA LYS A 179 8.94 0.54 -16.05
C LYS A 179 8.76 0.90 -17.50
N ASP A 180 9.14 2.12 -17.87
CA ASP A 180 9.16 2.54 -19.26
C ASP A 180 9.90 1.46 -20.08
N PRO A 181 9.25 0.86 -21.10
CA PRO A 181 9.89 -0.10 -22.00
C PRO A 181 11.18 0.43 -22.64
N ASN A 182 11.29 1.76 -22.81
CA ASN A 182 12.43 2.44 -23.40
C ASN A 182 13.52 2.80 -22.37
N ALA A 183 13.30 2.56 -21.07
CA ALA A 183 14.32 2.82 -20.06
C ALA A 183 15.47 1.79 -20.17
N PRO A 184 16.73 2.25 -20.09
CA PRO A 184 17.89 1.36 -20.10
C PRO A 184 17.78 0.25 -19.06
N LYS A 185 18.15 -0.96 -19.46
CA LYS A 185 18.17 -2.11 -18.55
C LYS A 185 19.29 -1.94 -17.55
N ARG A 186 18.96 -2.12 -16.26
CA ARG A 186 19.90 -2.00 -15.14
C ARG A 186 21.15 -2.85 -15.35
N GLY A 187 22.31 -2.30 -15.00
CA GLY A 187 23.55 -3.06 -14.96
C GLY A 187 23.47 -4.28 -14.04
N LEU A 188 24.04 -5.39 -14.49
CA LEU A 188 24.17 -6.64 -13.76
C LEU A 188 25.26 -6.54 -12.70
N SER A 189 25.00 -7.08 -11.51
CA SER A 189 26.00 -7.16 -10.44
C SER A 189 27.00 -8.30 -10.71
N ALA A 190 28.13 -8.28 -10.00
CA ALA A 190 29.19 -9.29 -10.12
C ALA A 190 28.65 -10.72 -9.91
N PHE A 191 27.73 -10.89 -8.94
CA PHE A 191 27.07 -12.17 -8.71
C PHE A 191 26.24 -12.65 -9.90
N PHE A 192 25.57 -11.75 -10.62
CA PHE A 192 24.76 -12.16 -11.77
C PHE A 192 25.62 -12.58 -12.96
N TRP A 193 26.77 -11.96 -13.18
CA TRP A 193 27.77 -12.41 -14.16
C TRP A 193 28.33 -13.79 -13.80
N TYR A 194 28.67 -14.01 -12.53
CA TYR A 194 29.09 -15.33 -12.05
C TYR A 194 27.98 -16.37 -12.22
N SER A 195 26.77 -16.03 -11.80
CA SER A 195 25.61 -16.92 -11.91
C SER A 195 25.29 -17.24 -13.37
N SER A 196 25.45 -16.33 -14.33
CA SER A 196 25.18 -16.66 -15.74
C SER A 196 26.15 -17.70 -16.29
N GLU A 197 27.43 -17.61 -15.91
CA GLU A 197 28.45 -18.58 -16.36
C GLU A 197 28.27 -19.95 -15.70
N HIS A 198 27.92 -20.00 -14.41
CA HIS A 198 27.95 -21.23 -13.61
C HIS A 198 26.59 -21.93 -13.50
N ARG A 199 25.49 -21.24 -13.84
CA ARG A 199 24.14 -21.81 -13.70
C ARG A 199 23.92 -23.05 -14.55
N ALA A 200 24.40 -23.06 -15.79
CA ALA A 200 24.29 -24.22 -16.67
C ALA A 200 25.02 -25.44 -16.09
N ALA A 201 26.24 -25.24 -15.57
CA ALA A 201 27.03 -26.30 -14.96
C ALA A 201 26.35 -26.88 -13.70
N VAL A 202 25.85 -26.02 -12.80
CA VAL A 202 25.16 -26.47 -11.58
C VAL A 202 23.85 -27.18 -11.91
N GLN A 203 23.13 -26.74 -12.95
CA GLN A 203 21.91 -27.38 -13.40
C GLN A 203 22.19 -28.74 -14.08
N ALA A 204 23.26 -28.85 -14.86
CA ALA A 204 23.67 -30.12 -15.46
C ALA A 204 24.15 -31.14 -14.40
N ALA A 205 24.87 -30.67 -13.38
CA ALA A 205 25.30 -31.52 -12.26
C ALA A 205 24.13 -31.94 -11.34
N ASN A 206 23.03 -31.19 -11.34
CA ASN A 206 21.84 -31.48 -10.53
C ASN A 206 20.55 -31.34 -11.37
N PRO A 207 20.26 -32.28 -12.29
CA PRO A 207 19.09 -32.17 -13.18
C PRO A 207 17.75 -32.15 -12.44
N TRP A 208 17.70 -32.69 -11.22
CA TRP A 208 16.51 -32.69 -10.35
C TRP A 208 16.32 -31.37 -9.58
N TYR A 209 17.28 -30.44 -9.62
CA TYR A 209 17.13 -29.13 -8.98
C TYR A 209 16.32 -28.19 -9.85
N GLY A 210 15.15 -27.79 -9.33
CA GLY A 210 14.44 -26.63 -9.85
C GLY A 210 15.27 -25.35 -9.74
N ASN A 211 14.97 -24.37 -10.59
CA ASN A 211 15.68 -23.09 -10.70
C ASN A 211 15.97 -22.37 -9.35
N GLY A 212 15.09 -22.52 -8.36
CA GLY A 212 15.26 -21.95 -7.03
C GLY A 212 16.38 -22.62 -6.21
N LYS A 213 16.54 -23.95 -6.31
CA LYS A 213 17.62 -24.69 -5.64
C LYS A 213 18.97 -24.39 -6.29
N VAL A 214 19.02 -24.35 -7.63
CA VAL A 214 20.22 -23.95 -8.39
C VAL A 214 20.69 -22.55 -7.99
N SER A 215 19.78 -21.58 -7.87
CA SER A 215 20.15 -20.21 -7.44
C SER A 215 20.70 -20.16 -6.00
N LYS A 216 20.18 -20.99 -5.08
CA LYS A 216 20.72 -21.07 -3.71
C LYS A 216 22.13 -21.64 -3.70
N GLU A 217 22.37 -22.67 -4.50
CA GLU A 217 23.66 -23.33 -4.65
C GLU A 217 24.73 -22.36 -5.15
N LEU A 218 24.43 -21.63 -6.23
CA LEU A 218 25.30 -20.58 -6.78
C LEU A 218 25.58 -19.47 -5.76
N GLY A 219 24.58 -19.10 -4.96
CA GLY A 219 24.74 -18.14 -3.88
C GLY A 219 25.71 -18.61 -2.80
N ARG A 220 25.73 -19.91 -2.49
CA ARG A 220 26.70 -20.50 -1.55
C ARG A 220 28.11 -20.46 -2.14
N MET A 221 28.28 -20.98 -3.36
CA MET A 221 29.58 -21.00 -4.05
C MET A 221 30.16 -19.59 -4.18
N TRP A 222 29.33 -18.58 -4.53
CA TRP A 222 29.77 -17.19 -4.59
C TRP A 222 30.27 -16.66 -3.24
N ARG A 223 29.68 -17.05 -2.11
CA ARG A 223 30.17 -16.61 -0.79
C ARG A 223 31.53 -17.19 -0.48
N GLU A 224 31.72 -18.48 -0.80
CA GLU A 224 32.95 -19.24 -0.57
C GLU A 224 34.10 -18.84 -1.52
N MET A 225 33.81 -18.24 -2.67
CA MET A 225 34.84 -17.78 -3.59
C MET A 225 35.81 -16.73 -3.01
N THR A 226 37.06 -16.83 -3.41
CA THR A 226 38.13 -15.89 -3.02
C THR A 226 37.91 -14.50 -3.61
N PRO A 227 38.41 -13.44 -2.95
CA PRO A 227 38.34 -12.07 -3.48
C PRO A 227 38.97 -11.93 -4.88
N ALA A 228 40.05 -12.67 -5.16
CA ALA A 228 40.71 -12.67 -6.47
C ALA A 228 39.80 -13.23 -7.57
N ALA A 229 39.12 -14.34 -7.31
CA ALA A 229 38.16 -14.91 -8.26
C ALA A 229 36.94 -14.00 -8.46
N LYS A 230 36.49 -13.33 -7.38
CA LYS A 230 35.41 -12.32 -7.45
C LYS A 230 35.82 -11.08 -8.24
N ALA A 231 37.10 -10.69 -8.23
CA ALA A 231 37.59 -9.50 -8.90
C ALA A 231 37.34 -9.52 -10.42
N LYS A 232 37.43 -10.69 -11.07
CA LYS A 232 37.06 -10.87 -12.49
C LYS A 232 35.62 -10.40 -12.76
N TYR A 233 34.68 -10.88 -11.94
CA TYR A 233 33.26 -10.53 -12.07
C TYR A 233 32.94 -9.12 -11.60
N GLN A 234 33.70 -8.59 -10.64
CA GLN A 234 33.59 -7.21 -10.20
C GLN A 234 33.95 -6.24 -11.32
N ARG A 235 35.05 -6.48 -12.05
CA ARG A 235 35.42 -5.69 -13.23
C ARG A 235 34.34 -5.73 -14.32
N MET A 236 33.74 -6.90 -14.56
CA MET A 236 32.64 -7.03 -15.51
C MET A 236 31.39 -6.25 -15.07
N ALA A 237 31.07 -6.28 -13.77
CA ALA A 237 29.95 -5.52 -13.21
C ALA A 237 30.19 -4.01 -13.25
N ASP A 238 31.42 -3.55 -13.00
CA ASP A 238 31.77 -2.14 -13.05
C ASP A 238 31.74 -1.61 -14.48
N ARG A 239 32.20 -2.40 -15.46
CA ARG A 239 32.02 -2.09 -16.90
C ARG A 239 30.55 -1.96 -17.26
N ASP A 240 29.72 -2.90 -16.79
CA ASP A 240 28.29 -2.89 -17.10
C ASP A 240 27.54 -1.75 -16.40
N ARG A 241 27.98 -1.37 -15.19
CA ARG A 241 27.51 -0.15 -14.51
C ARG A 241 27.83 1.09 -15.32
N ALA A 242 29.06 1.23 -15.81
CA ALA A 242 29.45 2.37 -16.65
C ALA A 242 28.65 2.43 -17.96
N ARG A 243 28.30 1.28 -18.57
CA ARG A 243 27.36 1.23 -19.71
C ARG A 243 25.98 1.73 -19.30
N TYR A 244 25.42 1.21 -18.21
CA TYR A 244 24.10 1.65 -17.72
C TYR A 244 24.05 3.14 -17.38
N ASP A 245 25.10 3.68 -16.76
CA ASP A 245 25.16 5.10 -16.40
C ASP A 245 25.17 5.98 -17.66
N ARG A 246 25.96 5.62 -18.68
CA ARG A 246 25.94 6.31 -19.99
C ARG A 246 24.57 6.20 -20.69
N ASP A 247 23.98 5.01 -20.73
CA ASP A 247 22.67 4.80 -21.36
C ASP A 247 21.58 5.59 -20.61
N MET A 248 21.66 5.67 -19.28
CA MET A 248 20.75 6.45 -18.44
C MET A 248 20.91 7.95 -18.63
N GLU A 249 22.12 8.44 -18.84
CA GLU A 249 22.35 9.85 -19.19
C GLU A 249 21.75 10.18 -20.56
N ALA A 250 21.96 9.34 -21.56
CA ALA A 250 21.35 9.49 -22.88
C ALA A 250 19.82 9.43 -22.80
N TYR A 251 19.27 8.48 -22.03
CA TYR A 251 17.83 8.35 -21.81
C TYR A 251 17.25 9.57 -21.09
N LYS A 252 17.93 10.11 -20.07
CA LYS A 252 17.50 11.35 -19.40
C LYS A 252 17.47 12.52 -20.39
N LYS A 253 18.53 12.71 -21.18
CA LYS A 253 18.60 13.76 -22.21
C LYS A 253 17.49 13.60 -23.25
N ARG A 254 17.23 12.37 -23.71
CA ARG A 254 16.14 12.06 -24.64
C ARG A 254 14.76 12.27 -24.02
N SER A 255 14.55 11.90 -22.76
CA SER A 255 13.28 12.10 -22.07
C SER A 255 12.95 13.57 -21.82
N VAL A 256 13.96 14.43 -21.71
CA VAL A 256 13.80 15.88 -21.57
C VAL A 256 13.54 16.53 -22.93
N SER A 257 14.26 16.13 -23.98
CA SER A 257 14.03 16.63 -25.36
C SER A 257 12.69 16.18 -25.92
N GLN A 258 12.27 14.94 -25.66
CA GLN A 258 10.95 14.44 -26.07
C GLN A 258 9.79 15.06 -25.27
N ALA A 259 10.07 15.63 -24.09
CA ALA A 259 9.08 16.45 -23.37
C ALA A 259 9.06 17.92 -23.83
N ALA A 260 10.10 18.37 -24.53
CA ALA A 260 10.19 19.71 -25.12
C ALA A 260 9.64 19.73 -26.56
N GLY A 261 9.92 18.72 -27.39
CA GLY A 261 9.39 18.63 -28.77
C GLY A 261 7.88 18.45 -28.84
N VAL A 262 7.25 17.85 -27.82
CA VAL A 262 5.77 17.77 -27.73
C VAL A 262 5.13 19.12 -27.37
N ALA A 263 5.91 20.08 -26.88
CA ALA A 263 5.43 21.45 -26.66
C ALA A 263 5.61 22.33 -27.91
N GLU A 264 6.59 22.02 -28.77
CA GLU A 264 6.86 22.74 -30.03
C GLU A 264 5.95 22.25 -31.18
N GLU A 265 5.74 20.92 -31.33
CA GLU A 265 4.79 20.37 -32.32
C GLU A 265 3.33 20.80 -32.06
N GLY A 266 2.99 21.21 -30.83
CA GLY A 266 1.66 21.75 -30.50
C GLY A 266 1.49 23.25 -30.78
N GLU A 267 2.58 23.97 -31.05
CA GLU A 267 2.55 25.36 -31.54
C GLU A 267 2.59 25.40 -33.08
N GLU A 268 3.33 24.49 -33.75
CA GLU A 268 3.34 24.41 -35.22
C GLU A 268 2.00 23.92 -35.82
N GLU A 269 1.28 22.98 -35.17
CA GLU A 269 -0.08 22.58 -35.61
C GLU A 269 -1.14 23.69 -35.39
N GLN A 270 -0.86 24.70 -34.55
CA GLN A 270 -1.76 25.86 -34.34
C GLN A 270 -1.49 27.01 -35.32
N GLU A 271 -0.26 27.16 -35.83
CA GLU A 271 0.06 28.16 -36.86
C GLU A 271 -0.35 27.69 -38.28
N GLU A 272 -0.31 26.39 -38.59
CA GLU A 272 -0.80 25.88 -39.89
C GLU A 272 -2.36 25.89 -40.01
N GLU A 273 -3.12 25.89 -38.91
CA GLU A 273 -4.60 26.03 -38.95
C GLU A 273 -5.08 27.50 -39.08
N GLU A 274 -4.25 28.51 -38.75
CA GLU A 274 -4.63 29.93 -38.85
C GLU A 274 -4.21 30.60 -40.19
N GLU A 275 -3.41 29.95 -41.03
CA GLU A 275 -3.01 30.49 -42.36
C GLU A 275 -3.95 30.09 -43.52
N ASP A 276 -4.92 29.19 -43.32
CA ASP A 276 -5.78 28.64 -44.38
C ASP A 276 -7.22 29.26 -44.42
N ASP A 277 -7.52 30.28 -43.59
CA ASP A 277 -8.85 30.95 -43.54
C ASP A 277 -8.84 32.40 -44.09
N ASP A 278 -7.77 32.82 -44.78
CA ASP A 278 -7.61 34.19 -45.31
C ASP A 278 -7.12 34.21 -46.78
N GLU A 279 -7.70 33.42 -47.69
CA GLU A 279 -7.61 33.74 -49.12
C GLU A 279 -8.86 33.32 -49.93
N VAL A 280 -9.41 34.33 -50.62
CA VAL A 280 -10.32 34.38 -51.79
C VAL A 280 -11.85 34.23 -51.67
N ASP A 281 -12.45 35.42 -51.44
CA ASP A 281 -13.51 36.12 -52.24
C ASP A 281 -14.96 35.61 -52.23
#